data_AF-A0A453QEU6-F1
#
_entry.id   AF-A0A453QEU6-F1
#
_cell.length_a   1.000
_cell.length_b   1.000
_cell.length_c   1.000
_cell.angle_alpha   90.00
_cell.angle_beta   90.00
_cell.angle_gamma   90.00
#
_symmetry.space_group_name_H-M   'P 1'
#
loop_
_entity.id
_entity.type
_entity.pdbx_description
1 polymer ?
#
loop_
_entity_poly.entity_id
_entity_poly.type
_entity_poly.pdbx_seq_one_letter_code
_entity_poly.pdbx_strand_id
1 'polypeptide(L)'
;MVQFIYTIKARRAYVISNGSFVLLFCRDFSYNLLSGSIPSWAKNSQLNLVANNFVADSSSNSVLPAGWGCLQRNTPCFLDSPKSSSFAVDSGKSIVGPDNSVYQPDRASLGAASLYVTGAPTWGVSNVGKFMDANNGSYIIHSPGQFLNTLDPELFQNARMSPSSLRYFGIGLENGNYTVTLLFAEFDFPDTQSWKSRGRRVFDIYVQVGCRH
;
A
#
# COMPACT_ATOMS: atom_id res chain seq x y z
N MET A 1 -15.78 -3.58 -9.87
CA MET A 1 -14.39 -3.77 -10.32
C MET A 1 -13.49 -3.05 -9.33
N VAL A 2 -12.50 -3.71 -8.76
CA VAL A 2 -11.51 -3.13 -7.86
C VAL A 2 -10.22 -3.05 -8.65
N GLN A 3 -9.83 -1.86 -9.09
CA GLN A 3 -8.64 -1.69 -9.91
C GLN A 3 -7.53 -1.03 -9.11
N PHE A 4 -6.43 -1.73 -8.92
CA PHE A 4 -5.24 -1.23 -8.27
C PHE A 4 -4.13 -1.08 -9.29
N ILE A 5 -3.37 0.00 -9.20
CA ILE A 5 -2.10 0.14 -9.91
C ILE A 5 -1.00 -0.20 -8.91
N TYR A 6 -0.43 -1.39 -9.04
CA TYR A 6 0.71 -1.81 -8.22
C TYR A 6 1.97 -1.74 -9.06
N THR A 7 3.09 -1.41 -8.43
CA THR A 7 4.39 -1.67 -9.04
C THR A 7 5.42 -1.95 -7.94
N ILE A 8 5.90 -3.19 -7.99
CA ILE A 8 7.16 -3.72 -7.49
C ILE A 8 7.41 -3.67 -5.96
N LYS A 9 7.43 -4.88 -5.39
CA LYS A 9 8.34 -5.23 -4.29
C LYS A 9 9.66 -5.68 -4.89
N ALA A 10 10.76 -4.99 -4.56
CA ALA A 10 12.11 -5.39 -4.96
C ALA A 10 12.90 -5.77 -3.71
N ARG A 11 13.29 -7.05 -3.61
CA ARG A 11 14.62 -7.35 -3.07
C ARG A 11 15.61 -6.92 -4.15
N ARG A 12 16.47 -5.93 -3.86
CA ARG A 12 17.73 -5.81 -4.61
C ARG A 12 18.47 -7.13 -4.40
N ALA A 13 18.69 -7.90 -5.48
CA ALA A 13 19.73 -8.92 -5.47
C ALA A 13 21.07 -8.19 -5.58
N TYR A 14 21.76 -8.04 -4.46
CA TYR A 14 23.18 -7.68 -4.49
C TYR A 14 23.96 -8.91 -4.97
N VAL A 15 24.84 -8.71 -5.96
CA VAL A 15 26.05 -9.54 -6.06
C VAL A 15 26.79 -9.33 -4.74
N ILE A 16 27.02 -10.42 -4.02
CA ILE A 16 27.67 -10.41 -2.71
C ILE A 16 29.10 -9.90 -2.90
N SER A 17 29.35 -8.68 -2.44
CA SER A 17 30.68 -8.24 -2.01
C SER A 17 30.49 -7.47 -0.70
N ASN A 18 30.80 -8.14 0.40
CA ASN A 18 30.99 -7.67 1.77
C ASN A 18 30.29 -6.36 2.21
N GLY A 19 29.21 -6.49 2.98
CA GLY A 19 28.65 -5.39 3.77
C GLY A 19 27.23 -5.64 4.32
N SER A 20 27.17 -6.29 5.48
CA SER A 20 26.08 -6.32 6.49
C SER A 20 24.60 -6.46 6.09
N PHE A 21 23.97 -7.54 6.55
CA PHE A 21 22.53 -7.81 6.50
C PHE A 21 21.76 -7.20 7.71
N VAL A 22 20.70 -6.43 7.41
CA VAL A 22 19.36 -6.24 8.07
C VAL A 22 19.24 -5.69 9.53
N LEU A 23 18.13 -4.92 9.74
CA LEU A 23 17.36 -4.62 10.97
C LEU A 23 17.81 -3.48 11.90
N LEU A 24 17.15 -2.32 11.80
CA LEU A 24 16.76 -1.39 12.90
C LEU A 24 16.16 -0.14 12.19
N PHE A 25 14.88 -0.07 11.83
CA PHE A 25 13.85 0.66 12.61
C PHE A 25 12.45 0.57 11.95
N CYS A 26 12.18 -0.41 11.10
CA CYS A 26 10.84 -0.65 10.56
C CYS A 26 10.06 -1.54 11.52
N ARG A 27 9.20 -0.94 12.37
CA ARG A 27 8.42 -1.67 13.39
C ARG A 27 7.05 -2.04 12.83
N ASP A 28 7.01 -3.10 12.04
CA ASP A 28 5.77 -3.69 11.54
C ASP A 28 5.32 -4.84 12.46
N PHE A 29 4.17 -4.66 13.11
CA PHE A 29 3.51 -5.67 13.93
C PHE A 29 2.15 -6.05 13.34
N SER A 30 1.88 -5.72 12.08
CA SER A 30 0.62 -6.06 11.42
C SER A 30 0.39 -7.57 11.33
N TYR A 31 -0.86 -8.02 11.41
CA TYR A 31 -1.26 -9.43 11.28
C TYR A 31 -0.65 -10.40 12.31
N ASN A 32 -0.36 -9.94 13.53
CA ASN A 32 0.28 -10.77 14.58
C ASN A 32 -0.68 -11.25 15.67
N LEU A 33 -2.00 -11.08 15.49
CA LEU A 33 -3.02 -11.49 16.48
C LEU A 33 -2.87 -10.79 17.84
N LEU A 34 -2.22 -9.62 17.87
CA LEU A 34 -1.95 -8.90 19.11
C LEU A 34 -3.25 -8.27 19.64
N SER A 35 -3.38 -8.16 20.95
CA SER A 35 -4.54 -7.56 21.60
C SER A 35 -4.15 -6.79 22.86
N GLY A 36 -5.10 -5.99 23.38
CA GLY A 36 -4.89 -5.15 24.56
C GLY A 36 -4.71 -3.68 24.22
N SER A 37 -4.17 -2.89 25.16
CA SER A 37 -3.91 -1.47 24.96
C SER A 37 -2.57 -1.22 24.26
N ILE A 38 -2.49 -0.13 23.50
CA ILE A 38 -1.24 0.29 22.85
C ILE A 38 -0.30 0.87 23.92
N PRO A 39 0.90 0.29 24.13
CA PRO A 39 1.84 0.79 25.13
C PRO A 39 2.23 2.25 24.89
N SER A 40 2.49 3.02 25.95
CA SER A 40 2.85 4.45 25.83
C SER A 40 4.10 4.69 24.99
N TRP A 41 5.10 3.82 25.05
CA TRP A 41 6.32 3.91 24.23
C TRP A 41 6.05 3.77 22.72
N ALA A 42 4.96 3.08 22.34
CA ALA A 42 4.59 2.87 20.96
C ALA A 42 3.93 4.13 20.35
N LYS A 43 3.40 5.03 21.18
CA LYS A 43 2.56 6.15 20.74
C LYS A 43 3.25 7.21 19.86
N ASN A 44 4.58 7.30 19.91
CA ASN A 44 5.34 8.30 19.14
C ASN A 44 6.22 7.68 18.05
N SER A 45 5.93 6.44 17.64
CA SER A 45 6.75 5.69 16.67
C SER A 45 6.00 5.43 15.36
N GLN A 46 6.74 5.38 14.23
CA GLN A 46 6.21 4.82 12.98
C GLN A 46 5.99 3.32 13.17
N LEU A 47 4.74 2.94 13.42
CA LEU A 47 4.30 1.58 13.69
C LEU A 47 3.18 1.19 12.75
N ASN A 48 3.25 -0.05 12.28
CA ASN A 48 2.13 -0.67 11.59
C ASN A 48 1.47 -1.70 12.51
N LEU A 49 0.23 -1.42 12.91
CA LEU A 49 -0.56 -2.26 13.82
C LEU A 49 -1.82 -2.84 13.15
N VAL A 50 -1.92 -2.78 11.82
CA VAL A 50 -3.08 -3.25 11.05
C VAL A 50 -3.34 -4.75 11.30
N ALA A 51 -4.61 -5.14 11.25
CA ALA A 51 -5.08 -6.52 11.40
C ALA A 51 -4.69 -7.18 12.74
N ASN A 52 -4.69 -6.38 13.82
CA ASN A 52 -4.63 -6.83 15.21
C ASN A 52 -5.97 -6.53 15.92
N ASN A 53 -6.03 -6.67 17.25
CA ASN A 53 -7.22 -6.46 18.08
C ASN A 53 -6.91 -5.58 19.30
N PHE A 54 -6.33 -4.40 19.05
CA PHE A 54 -6.01 -3.40 20.04
C PHE A 54 -7.24 -2.58 20.44
N VAL A 55 -7.33 -2.24 21.72
CA VAL A 55 -8.38 -1.38 22.27
C VAL A 55 -8.03 0.08 21.96
N ALA A 56 -8.93 0.78 21.27
CA ALA A 56 -8.81 2.22 21.06
C ALA A 56 -9.13 2.95 22.38
N ASP A 57 -8.10 3.50 23.03
CA ASP A 57 -8.29 4.45 24.12
C ASP A 57 -8.25 5.90 23.58
N SER A 58 -8.75 6.87 24.36
CA SER A 58 -8.77 8.29 23.96
C SER A 58 -7.37 8.84 23.64
N SER A 59 -6.32 8.20 24.15
CA SER A 59 -4.91 8.53 23.88
C SER A 59 -4.31 7.83 22.65
N SER A 60 -5.04 6.91 22.02
CA SER A 60 -4.66 6.20 20.79
C SER A 60 -5.09 6.96 19.54
N ASN A 61 -6.11 7.83 19.67
CA ASN A 61 -6.64 8.66 18.58
C ASN A 61 -5.66 9.71 18.06
N SER A 62 -4.68 10.14 18.87
CA SER A 62 -3.65 11.11 18.44
C SER A 62 -2.47 10.46 17.72
N VAL A 63 -2.35 9.14 17.80
CA VAL A 63 -1.18 8.36 17.34
C VAL A 63 -1.45 7.67 16.02
N LEU A 64 -2.67 7.17 15.86
CA LEU A 64 -3.04 6.31 14.76
C LEU A 64 -3.75 7.10 13.67
N PRO A 65 -3.50 6.77 12.38
CA PRO A 65 -4.21 7.40 11.28
C PRO A 65 -5.72 7.31 11.48
N ALA A 66 -6.44 8.37 11.10
CA ALA A 66 -7.90 8.33 11.03
C ALA A 66 -8.34 7.09 10.24
N GLY A 67 -9.40 6.40 10.68
CA GLY A 67 -9.86 5.16 10.03
C GLY A 67 -9.05 3.90 10.33
N TRP A 68 -7.95 3.96 11.11
CA TRP A 68 -7.20 2.76 11.55
C TRP A 68 -8.09 1.73 12.27
N GLY A 69 -9.10 2.19 13.01
CA GLY A 69 -10.06 1.29 13.68
C GLY A 69 -10.74 0.33 12.70
N CYS A 70 -10.96 0.76 11.45
CA CYS A 70 -11.52 -0.08 10.39
C CYS A 70 -10.61 -1.19 9.89
N LEU A 71 -9.32 -1.10 10.21
CA LEU A 71 -8.31 -2.04 9.78
C LEU A 71 -7.88 -2.97 10.93
N GLN A 72 -8.59 -2.97 12.05
CA GLN A 72 -8.49 -4.00 13.08
C GLN A 72 -9.13 -5.31 12.59
N ARG A 73 -8.61 -6.45 13.03
CA ARG A 73 -8.91 -7.80 12.51
C ARG A 73 -10.39 -8.18 12.59
N ASN A 74 -11.12 -7.65 13.58
CA ASN A 74 -12.49 -8.03 13.88
C ASN A 74 -13.42 -6.81 14.07
N THR A 75 -13.02 -5.63 13.61
CA THR A 75 -13.82 -4.42 13.82
C THR A 75 -14.77 -4.20 12.65
N PRO A 76 -16.11 -4.29 12.86
CA PRO A 76 -17.05 -3.93 11.82
C PRO A 76 -16.91 -2.43 11.58
N CYS A 77 -16.43 -2.06 10.40
CA CYS A 77 -16.48 -0.66 9.98
C CYS A 77 -17.74 -0.34 9.20
N PHE A 78 -18.25 0.86 9.46
CA PHE A 78 -19.56 1.34 9.00
C PHE A 78 -20.71 0.52 9.59
N LEU A 79 -21.14 0.90 10.79
CA LEU A 79 -22.35 0.36 11.43
C LEU A 79 -23.63 0.77 10.69
N ASP A 80 -23.59 1.88 9.93
CA ASP A 80 -24.78 2.50 9.36
C ASP A 80 -25.13 2.04 7.93
N SER A 81 -24.16 1.52 7.14
CA SER A 81 -24.29 0.78 5.87
C SER A 81 -23.01 0.90 5.01
N PRO A 82 -22.71 -0.08 4.14
CA PRO A 82 -21.68 0.08 3.11
C PRO A 82 -21.92 1.34 2.26
N LYS A 83 -20.85 2.04 1.88
CA LYS A 83 -20.96 3.31 1.13
C LYS A 83 -20.48 3.20 -0.32
N SER A 84 -19.92 2.06 -0.72
CA SER A 84 -19.32 1.91 -2.05
C SER A 84 -19.36 0.45 -2.51
N SER A 85 -19.65 0.25 -3.79
CA SER A 85 -19.60 -1.06 -4.48
C SER A 85 -18.30 -1.28 -5.26
N SER A 86 -17.45 -0.27 -5.35
CA SER A 86 -16.15 -0.32 -6.01
C SER A 86 -15.21 0.78 -5.51
N PHE A 87 -13.92 0.61 -5.80
CA PHE A 87 -12.93 1.68 -5.68
C PHE A 87 -11.78 1.41 -6.67
N ALA A 88 -11.13 2.48 -7.11
CA ALA A 88 -9.94 2.43 -7.95
C ALA A 88 -8.92 3.46 -7.44
N VAL A 89 -7.64 3.13 -7.51
CA VAL A 89 -6.57 3.96 -6.92
C VAL A 89 -5.39 4.07 -7.88
N ASP A 90 -4.91 5.30 -8.09
CA ASP A 90 -3.70 5.63 -8.86
C ASP A 90 -2.65 6.25 -7.94
N SER A 91 -1.37 5.91 -8.14
CA SER A 91 -0.26 6.31 -7.26
C SER A 91 0.23 7.75 -7.43
N GLY A 92 -0.52 8.67 -8.04
CA GLY A 92 -0.08 10.06 -8.14
C GLY A 92 -1.13 11.10 -8.49
N LYS A 93 -2.18 10.77 -9.23
CA LYS A 93 -3.21 11.74 -9.65
C LYS A 93 -4.59 11.10 -9.78
N SER A 94 -5.62 11.94 -9.82
CA SER A 94 -6.95 11.47 -10.17
C SER A 94 -7.01 11.29 -11.69
N ILE A 95 -7.44 10.12 -12.16
CA ILE A 95 -7.51 9.77 -13.58
C ILE A 95 -8.82 9.04 -13.84
N VAL A 96 -9.41 9.24 -15.02
CA VAL A 96 -10.53 8.42 -15.49
C VAL A 96 -9.94 7.34 -16.38
N GLY A 97 -10.15 6.07 -16.03
CA GLY A 97 -9.71 4.94 -16.83
C GLY A 97 -10.63 4.66 -18.02
N PRO A 98 -10.22 3.71 -18.89
CA PRO A 98 -10.96 3.35 -20.10
C PRO A 98 -12.33 2.71 -19.83
N ASP A 99 -12.52 2.17 -18.64
CA ASP A 99 -13.76 1.57 -18.14
C ASP A 99 -14.68 2.60 -17.45
N ASN A 100 -14.38 3.89 -17.58
CA ASN A 100 -14.98 5.01 -16.84
C ASN A 100 -14.79 4.93 -15.32
N SER A 101 -13.91 4.08 -14.81
CA SER A 101 -13.57 4.08 -13.39
C SER A 101 -12.78 5.34 -13.05
N VAL A 102 -13.18 6.00 -11.96
CA VAL A 102 -12.45 7.16 -11.43
C VAL A 102 -11.43 6.67 -10.41
N TYR A 103 -10.15 6.79 -10.78
CA TYR A 103 -9.02 6.46 -9.92
C TYR A 103 -8.80 7.58 -8.94
N GLN A 104 -8.87 7.25 -7.67
CA GLN A 104 -8.58 8.19 -6.60
C GLN A 104 -7.07 8.30 -6.40
N PRO A 105 -6.55 9.50 -6.12
CA PRO A 105 -5.11 9.70 -5.97
C PRO A 105 -4.61 9.16 -4.62
N ASP A 106 -3.65 8.24 -4.67
CA ASP A 106 -2.81 7.86 -3.54
C ASP A 106 -1.58 8.77 -3.46
N ARG A 107 -1.78 9.92 -2.82
CA ARG A 107 -0.72 10.90 -2.51
C ARG A 107 -0.24 10.81 -1.06
N ALA A 108 -0.54 9.70 -0.37
CA ALA A 108 -0.22 9.57 1.03
C ALA A 108 1.30 9.64 1.25
N SER A 109 1.74 10.53 2.14
CA SER A 109 3.13 10.54 2.62
C SER A 109 3.31 9.40 3.62
N LEU A 110 3.78 8.26 3.12
CA LEU A 110 4.00 7.05 3.91
C LEU A 110 5.47 6.97 4.35
N GLY A 111 5.69 6.47 5.55
CA GLY A 111 6.98 6.13 6.10
C GLY A 111 7.32 4.64 5.94
N ALA A 112 8.35 4.19 6.65
CA ALA A 112 8.83 2.82 6.58
C ALA A 112 7.91 1.81 7.26
N ALA A 113 7.03 2.24 8.17
CA ALA A 113 5.98 1.42 8.77
C ALA A 113 4.80 2.33 9.05
N SER A 114 3.95 2.53 8.05
CA SER A 114 2.84 3.48 8.15
C SER A 114 1.62 3.02 7.38
N LEU A 115 0.51 3.67 7.68
CA LEU A 115 -0.80 3.47 7.10
C LEU A 115 -1.39 4.84 6.75
N TYR A 116 -2.18 4.87 5.69
CA TYR A 116 -3.10 5.94 5.39
C TYR A 116 -4.48 5.35 5.10
N VAL A 117 -5.52 6.03 5.54
CA VAL A 117 -6.91 5.73 5.20
C VAL A 117 -7.56 7.02 4.73
N THR A 118 -8.39 6.95 3.72
CA THR A 118 -9.08 8.12 3.18
C THR A 118 -10.06 8.71 4.18
N GLY A 119 -10.29 10.03 4.10
CA GLY A 119 -11.17 10.76 5.02
C GLY A 119 -12.60 10.21 5.07
N ALA A 120 -13.20 9.94 3.91
CA ALA A 120 -14.29 8.97 3.80
C ALA A 120 -13.62 7.59 3.67
N PRO A 121 -13.70 6.68 4.67
CA PRO A 121 -12.86 5.49 4.71
C PRO A 121 -13.35 4.42 3.71
N THR A 122 -13.22 4.68 2.42
CA THR A 122 -13.55 3.76 1.32
C THR A 122 -12.37 2.88 0.95
N TRP A 123 -11.14 3.39 1.14
CA TRP A 123 -9.93 2.61 0.98
C TRP A 123 -8.78 3.11 1.87
N GLY A 124 -7.75 2.29 2.00
CA GLY A 124 -6.52 2.65 2.68
C GLY A 124 -5.30 1.97 2.08
N VAL A 125 -4.10 2.41 2.48
CA VAL A 125 -2.82 1.89 2.01
C VAL A 125 -1.82 1.80 3.15
N SER A 126 -1.07 0.70 3.24
CA SER A 126 0.01 0.50 4.19
C SER A 126 1.31 0.15 3.49
N ASN A 127 2.40 0.80 3.91
CA ASN A 127 3.74 0.58 3.40
C ASN A 127 4.68 0.10 4.51
N VAL A 128 5.55 -0.85 4.14
CA VAL A 128 6.54 -1.45 5.03
C VAL A 128 7.91 -1.52 4.36
N GLY A 129 8.94 -1.13 5.09
CA GLY A 129 10.34 -1.15 4.66
C GLY A 129 10.87 0.22 4.27
N LYS A 130 12.20 0.36 4.29
CA LYS A 130 12.92 1.58 3.90
C LYS A 130 13.99 1.24 2.86
N PHE A 131 14.11 2.03 1.80
CA PHE A 131 15.25 1.93 0.87
C PHE A 131 16.50 2.55 1.51
N MET A 132 17.65 1.90 1.36
CA MET A 132 18.92 2.35 1.98
C MET A 132 19.38 3.73 1.48
N ASP A 133 19.16 4.03 0.18
CA ASP A 133 19.69 5.21 -0.49
C ASP A 133 18.59 6.22 -0.92
N ALA A 134 17.44 6.23 -0.24
CA ALA A 134 16.35 7.12 -0.62
C ALA A 134 16.66 8.58 -0.26
N ASN A 135 17.17 9.34 -1.23
CA ASN A 135 17.50 10.77 -1.09
C ASN A 135 16.34 11.64 -0.54
N ASN A 136 15.09 11.30 -0.85
CA ASN A 136 13.91 12.09 -0.47
C ASN A 136 12.85 11.33 0.33
N GLY A 137 13.09 10.06 0.70
CA GLY A 137 12.13 9.25 1.45
C GLY A 137 10.77 8.98 0.76
N SER A 138 10.55 9.46 -0.48
CA SER A 138 9.34 9.19 -1.24
C SER A 138 9.27 7.73 -1.67
N TYR A 139 8.10 7.14 -1.50
CA TYR A 139 7.76 5.83 -2.03
C TYR A 139 6.99 5.90 -3.35
N ILE A 140 6.70 7.11 -3.84
CA ILE A 140 6.07 7.33 -5.15
C ILE A 140 7.18 7.68 -6.14
N ILE A 141 7.19 6.96 -7.26
CA ILE A 141 8.00 7.27 -8.43
C ILE A 141 7.12 7.76 -9.56
N HIS A 142 7.71 8.62 -10.39
CA HIS A 142 7.09 9.16 -11.57
C HIS A 142 8.02 8.99 -12.76
N SER A 143 7.48 8.54 -13.89
CA SER A 143 8.17 8.50 -15.18
C SER A 143 7.26 9.09 -16.25
N PRO A 144 7.69 10.14 -16.97
CA PRO A 144 6.96 10.65 -18.12
C PRO A 144 7.16 9.79 -19.38
N GLY A 145 7.85 8.66 -19.27
CA GLY A 145 8.17 7.78 -20.40
C GLY A 145 6.93 7.20 -21.10
N GLN A 146 7.11 6.74 -22.33
CA GLN A 146 6.09 5.99 -23.03
C GLN A 146 6.03 4.56 -22.48
N PHE A 147 4.87 4.22 -21.91
CA PHE A 147 4.53 2.84 -21.59
C PHE A 147 3.89 2.21 -22.82
N LEU A 148 4.50 1.11 -23.30
CA LEU A 148 4.01 0.35 -24.44
C LEU A 148 2.86 -0.58 -24.03
N ASN A 149 2.08 -1.06 -24.99
CA ASN A 149 0.97 -2.01 -24.79
C ASN A 149 -0.15 -1.50 -23.86
N THR A 150 -0.41 -0.19 -23.86
CA THR A 150 -1.54 0.41 -23.15
C THR A 150 -2.17 1.52 -23.98
N LEU A 151 -3.49 1.67 -23.87
CA LEU A 151 -4.23 2.81 -24.44
C LEU A 151 -4.25 4.01 -23.49
N ASP A 152 -3.87 3.80 -22.23
CA ASP A 152 -3.96 4.77 -21.14
C ASP A 152 -2.61 4.92 -20.45
N PRO A 153 -1.58 5.44 -21.15
CA PRO A 153 -0.22 5.54 -20.60
C PRO A 153 -0.14 6.38 -19.33
N GLU A 154 -1.10 7.29 -19.13
CA GLU A 154 -1.18 8.12 -17.93
C GLU A 154 -1.37 7.34 -16.63
N LEU A 155 -2.07 6.19 -16.67
CA LEU A 155 -2.25 5.31 -15.51
C LEU A 155 -0.92 4.67 -15.07
N PHE A 156 0.08 4.63 -15.95
CA PHE A 156 1.36 3.98 -15.68
C PHE A 156 2.47 4.98 -15.35
N GLN A 157 2.20 6.29 -15.39
CA GLN A 157 3.20 7.33 -15.12
C GLN A 157 3.62 7.39 -13.65
N ASN A 158 2.74 6.99 -12.72
CA ASN A 158 3.01 7.01 -11.30
C ASN A 158 2.90 5.61 -10.71
N ALA A 159 3.79 5.30 -9.78
CA ALA A 159 3.79 4.02 -9.08
C ALA A 159 4.24 4.19 -7.63
N ARG A 160 3.59 3.50 -6.71
CA ARG A 160 4.06 3.35 -5.33
C ARG A 160 4.93 2.10 -5.21
N MET A 161 6.17 2.30 -4.79
CA MET A 161 7.14 1.24 -4.49
C MET A 161 7.15 0.91 -3.00
N SER A 162 7.47 -0.34 -2.68
CA SER A 162 7.72 -0.75 -1.31
C SER A 162 8.92 -1.70 -1.20
N PRO A 163 9.85 -1.48 -0.26
CA PRO A 163 10.97 -2.39 -0.04
C PRO A 163 10.54 -3.76 0.51
N SER A 164 9.45 -3.82 1.27
CA SER A 164 9.02 -5.06 1.95
C SER A 164 7.58 -5.45 1.64
N SER A 165 6.60 -4.59 1.93
CA SER A 165 5.19 -4.90 1.75
C SER A 165 4.38 -3.65 1.48
N LEU A 166 3.59 -3.69 0.41
CA LEU A 166 2.58 -2.71 0.07
C LEU A 166 1.22 -3.39 0.14
N ARG A 167 0.28 -2.81 0.88
CA ARG A 167 -1.07 -3.37 1.05
C ARG A 167 -2.10 -2.28 0.83
N TYR A 168 -3.09 -2.54 0.00
CA TYR A 168 -4.28 -1.70 -0.12
C TYR A 168 -5.48 -2.41 0.49
N PHE A 169 -6.37 -1.61 1.07
CA PHE A 169 -7.56 -2.08 1.76
C PHE A 169 -8.78 -1.43 1.12
N GLY A 170 -9.78 -2.22 0.76
CA GLY A 170 -11.14 -1.73 0.53
C GLY A 170 -11.88 -1.72 1.86
N ILE A 171 -12.51 -0.61 2.22
CA ILE A 171 -13.13 -0.42 3.53
C ILE A 171 -14.58 -0.02 3.32
N GLY A 172 -15.51 -0.68 4.02
CA GLY A 172 -16.95 -0.37 3.91
C GLY A 172 -17.55 -0.70 2.55
N LEU A 173 -16.99 -1.69 1.87
CA LEU A 173 -17.50 -2.17 0.59
C LEU A 173 -18.72 -3.07 0.80
N GLU A 174 -19.65 -3.04 -0.17
CA GLU A 174 -20.83 -3.90 -0.17
C GLU A 174 -20.46 -5.39 -0.18
N ASN A 175 -21.30 -6.26 0.37
CA ASN A 175 -21.07 -7.70 0.22
C ASN A 175 -21.38 -8.12 -1.22
N GLY A 176 -20.44 -8.78 -1.87
CA GLY A 176 -20.62 -9.24 -3.24
C GLY A 176 -19.37 -9.83 -3.84
N ASN A 177 -19.48 -10.21 -5.11
CA ASN A 177 -18.35 -10.70 -5.88
C ASN A 177 -17.54 -9.53 -6.43
N TYR A 178 -16.23 -9.55 -6.18
CA TYR A 178 -15.33 -8.50 -6.62
C TYR A 178 -14.37 -9.02 -7.68
N THR A 179 -14.33 -8.35 -8.83
CA THR A 179 -13.22 -8.47 -9.78
C THR A 179 -12.09 -7.58 -9.31
N VAL A 180 -10.90 -8.14 -9.10
CA VAL A 180 -9.69 -7.38 -8.78
C VAL A 180 -8.80 -7.27 -10.02
N THR A 181 -8.58 -6.05 -10.49
CA THR A 181 -7.72 -5.70 -11.62
C THR A 181 -6.45 -5.07 -11.10
N LEU A 182 -5.28 -5.56 -11.50
CA LEU A 182 -3.98 -5.03 -11.08
C LEU A 182 -3.20 -4.53 -12.31
N LEU A 183 -2.80 -3.26 -12.32
CA LEU A 183 -2.00 -2.67 -13.39
C LEU A 183 -0.55 -2.54 -12.94
N PHE A 184 0.39 -3.03 -13.76
CA PHE A 184 1.83 -3.02 -13.49
C PHE A 184 2.61 -2.37 -14.63
N ALA A 185 3.70 -1.68 -14.30
CA ALA A 185 4.70 -1.23 -15.25
C ALA A 185 6.11 -1.34 -14.67
N GLU A 186 7.11 -1.53 -15.53
CA GLU A 186 8.52 -1.49 -15.15
C GLU A 186 9.11 -0.11 -15.44
N PHE A 187 9.80 0.47 -14.46
CA PHE A 187 10.33 1.83 -14.50
C PHE A 187 11.86 1.87 -14.62
N ASP A 188 12.55 0.92 -13.99
CA ASP A 188 14.00 0.95 -13.78
C ASP A 188 14.74 -0.03 -14.71
N PHE A 189 14.08 -1.11 -15.13
CA PHE A 189 14.64 -2.16 -15.98
C PHE A 189 13.96 -2.22 -17.35
N PRO A 190 14.21 -1.23 -18.23
CA PRO A 190 13.55 -1.18 -19.53
C PRO A 190 14.00 -2.35 -20.41
N ASP A 191 13.12 -2.79 -21.31
CA ASP A 191 13.38 -3.86 -22.27
C ASP A 191 14.21 -3.36 -23.47
N THR A 192 15.41 -2.84 -23.16
CA THR A 192 16.39 -2.40 -24.15
C THR A 192 17.63 -3.29 -24.09
N GLN A 193 18.38 -3.39 -25.19
CA GLN A 193 19.64 -4.12 -25.23
C GLN A 193 20.76 -3.35 -24.51
N SER A 194 20.61 -3.14 -23.20
CA SER A 194 21.57 -2.45 -22.34
C SER A 194 21.76 -3.20 -21.03
N TRP A 195 22.82 -2.89 -20.28
CA TRP A 195 23.05 -3.51 -18.97
C TRP A 195 21.90 -3.26 -17.97
N LYS A 196 21.09 -2.22 -18.19
CA LYS A 196 19.95 -1.86 -17.33
C LYS A 196 18.81 -2.89 -17.41
N SER A 197 18.64 -3.60 -18.53
CA SER A 197 17.59 -4.62 -18.68
C SER A 197 17.86 -5.92 -17.92
N ARG A 198 19.05 -6.08 -17.33
CA ARG A 198 19.41 -7.28 -16.57
C ARG A 198 18.78 -7.33 -15.17
N GLY A 199 18.25 -6.21 -14.68
CA GLY A 199 17.57 -6.18 -13.40
C GLY A 199 16.31 -7.02 -13.41
N ARG A 200 16.00 -7.64 -12.28
CA ARG A 200 14.78 -8.44 -12.10
C ARG A 200 14.09 -8.06 -10.81
N ARG A 201 12.76 -8.07 -10.83
CA ARG A 201 11.90 -7.86 -9.67
C ARG A 201 10.92 -9.02 -9.59
N VAL A 202 10.90 -9.68 -8.45
CA VAL A 202 10.05 -10.84 -8.18
C VAL A 202 9.29 -10.56 -6.90
N PHE A 203 7.98 -10.73 -6.95
CA PHE A 203 7.10 -10.47 -5.83
C PHE A 203 5.84 -11.34 -5.90
N ASP A 204 5.25 -11.56 -4.73
CA ASP A 204 4.02 -12.31 -4.57
C ASP A 204 2.83 -11.36 -4.39
N ILE A 205 1.68 -11.77 -4.91
CA ILE A 205 0.41 -11.05 -4.80
C ILE A 205 -0.53 -11.89 -3.95
N TYR A 206 -1.08 -11.29 -2.90
CA TYR A 206 -2.09 -11.92 -2.05
C TYR A 206 -3.36 -11.08 -2.05
N VAL A 207 -4.49 -11.73 -2.30
CA VAL A 207 -5.82 -11.12 -2.19
C VAL A 207 -6.54 -11.81 -1.04
N GLN A 208 -7.03 -11.02 -0.09
CA GLN A 208 -7.77 -11.50 1.07
C GLN A 208 -9.16 -10.89 1.07
N VAL A 209 -10.15 -11.70 1.45
CA VAL A 209 -11.54 -11.28 1.65
C VAL A 209 -11.89 -11.40 3.13
N GLY A 210 -12.56 -10.39 3.67
CA GLY A 210 -13.09 -10.43 5.03
C GLY A 210 -14.45 -11.11 5.04
N CYS A 211 -14.61 -12.18 5.82
CA CYS A 211 -15.92 -12.78 6.08
C CYS A 211 -16.53 -12.13 7.32
N ARG A 212 -17.79 -11.67 7.24
CA ARG A 212 -18.60 -11.42 8.44
C ARG A 212 -18.94 -12.78 9.05
N HIS A 213 -18.54 -13.00 10.29
CA HIS A 213 -19.05 -14.08 11.13
C HIS A 213 -20.27 -13.59 11.91
#